data_AF-A0AAN1UEJ3-F1
#
_entry.id   AF-A0AAN1UEJ3-F1
#
_cell.length_a   1.000
_cell.length_b   1.000
_cell.length_c   1.000
_cell.angle_alpha   90.00
_cell.angle_beta   90.00
_cell.angle_gamma   90.00
#
_symmetry.space_group_name_H-M   'P 1'
#
loop_
_entity.id
_entity.type
_entity.pdbx_description
1 polymer ?
#
loop_
_entity_poly.entity_id
_entity_poly.type
_entity_poly.pdbx_seq_one_letter_code
_entity_poly.pdbx_strand_id
1 'polypeptide(L)'
;MNALKNTLNQKDLKAQNYVCTAVPFELGKTVMTQGVADIIENNSGSQGSLFIALTRHKNGDWGSICIDDKITNDEATKTGERVLSKYKLCGERIWVITERDRSVTTVLLPSEY
;
A
#
# COMPACT_ATOMS: atom_id res chain seq x y z
N MET A 1 27.11 20.57 34.43
CA MET A 1 26.44 21.50 33.49
C MET A 1 26.92 21.20 32.08
N ASN A 2 26.00 21.30 31.11
CA ASN A 2 26.15 21.19 29.67
C ASN A 2 26.46 19.79 29.10
N ALA A 3 25.44 19.07 28.66
CA ALA A 3 24.66 19.25 27.41
C ALA A 3 25.32 18.50 26.24
N LEU A 4 25.20 17.17 26.28
CA LEU A 4 25.09 16.39 25.06
C LEU A 4 23.60 16.16 24.81
N LYS A 5 22.99 17.16 24.18
CA LYS A 5 21.70 17.00 23.50
C LYS A 5 21.92 15.98 22.40
N ASN A 6 21.67 14.71 22.72
CA ASN A 6 21.60 13.63 21.75
C ASN A 6 20.45 14.00 20.81
N THR A 7 20.82 14.56 19.66
CA THR A 7 19.88 15.12 18.69
C THR A 7 19.28 13.94 17.95
N LEU A 8 18.27 13.31 18.56
CA LEU A 8 17.36 12.44 17.85
C LEU A 8 16.86 13.23 16.63
N ASN A 9 17.10 12.69 15.45
CA ASN A 9 16.68 13.31 14.21
C ASN A 9 15.15 13.55 14.29
N GLN A 10 14.65 14.69 13.81
CA GLN A 10 13.18 14.93 13.78
C GLN A 10 12.43 13.82 13.01
N LYS A 11 13.11 13.11 12.10
CA LYS A 11 12.61 11.89 11.44
C LYS A 11 12.47 10.69 12.38
N ASP A 12 13.36 10.53 13.36
CA ASP A 12 13.32 9.43 14.34
C ASP A 12 12.25 9.67 15.41
N LEU A 13 12.00 10.95 15.76
CA LEU A 13 10.87 11.36 16.61
C LEU A 13 9.51 11.27 15.89
N LYS A 14 9.53 11.18 14.56
CA LYS A 14 8.37 10.95 13.68
C LYS A 14 8.01 9.47 13.49
N ALA A 15 8.50 8.57 14.33
CA ALA A 15 7.76 7.35 14.68
C ALA A 15 6.49 7.69 15.52
N GLN A 16 5.83 8.82 15.20
CA GLN A 16 4.62 9.32 15.82
C GLN A 16 3.48 8.42 15.35
N ASN A 17 3.05 7.53 16.26
CA ASN A 17 1.78 6.82 16.31
C ASN A 17 0.85 7.06 15.10
N TYR A 18 1.16 6.43 13.96
CA TYR A 18 0.22 6.37 12.85
C TYR A 18 -0.94 5.45 13.27
N VAL A 19 -2.13 6.02 13.31
CA VAL A 19 -3.39 5.28 13.44
C VAL A 19 -4.14 5.47 12.14
N CYS A 20 -4.49 4.36 11.50
CA CYS A 20 -5.25 4.40 10.25
C CYS A 20 -6.64 5.01 10.50
N THR A 21 -7.00 5.98 9.67
CA THR A 21 -8.31 6.65 9.67
C THR A 21 -9.06 6.44 8.35
N ALA A 22 -8.56 5.54 7.50
CA ALA A 22 -9.17 5.19 6.23
C ALA A 22 -10.63 4.74 6.39
N VAL A 23 -11.44 5.07 5.40
CA VAL A 23 -12.77 4.47 5.23
C VAL A 23 -12.65 3.33 4.21
N PRO A 24 -13.20 2.13 4.48
CA PRO A 24 -13.22 1.06 3.51
C PRO A 24 -13.86 1.47 2.19
N PHE A 25 -13.33 0.97 1.08
CA PHE A 25 -13.80 1.31 -0.27
C PHE A 25 -13.86 0.06 -1.16
N GLU A 26 -14.46 0.19 -2.35
CA GLU A 26 -14.51 -0.88 -3.34
C GLU A 26 -13.41 -0.73 -4.39
N LEU A 27 -12.87 -1.85 -4.85
CA LEU A 27 -11.71 -1.92 -5.76
C LEU A 27 -12.08 -1.68 -7.25
N GLY A 28 -13.35 -1.69 -7.60
CA GLY A 28 -13.75 -1.67 -9.00
C GLY A 28 -13.23 -2.89 -9.77
N LYS A 29 -12.88 -2.71 -11.05
CA LYS A 29 -12.33 -3.78 -11.89
C LYS A 29 -10.87 -4.04 -11.52
N THR A 30 -10.60 -5.18 -10.90
CA THR A 30 -9.23 -5.60 -10.60
C THR A 30 -8.55 -6.17 -11.83
N VAL A 31 -7.37 -5.64 -12.16
CA VAL A 31 -6.48 -6.12 -13.22
C VAL A 31 -5.06 -6.27 -12.67
N MET A 32 -4.21 -7.00 -13.39
CA MET A 32 -2.79 -7.12 -13.04
C MET A 32 -1.92 -7.09 -14.29
N THR A 33 -0.68 -6.66 -14.13
CA THR A 33 0.34 -6.71 -15.19
C THR A 33 0.83 -8.15 -15.43
N GLN A 34 1.50 -8.36 -16.56
CA GLN A 34 2.05 -9.66 -16.90
C GLN A 34 3.07 -10.15 -15.86
N GLY A 35 3.96 -9.28 -15.36
CA GLY A 35 4.94 -9.70 -14.35
C GLY A 35 4.31 -10.20 -13.04
N VAL A 36 3.16 -9.64 -12.64
CA VAL A 36 2.40 -10.14 -11.49
C VAL A 36 1.72 -11.47 -11.81
N ALA A 37 1.16 -11.63 -13.01
CA ALA A 37 0.56 -12.89 -13.46
C ALA A 37 1.61 -14.02 -13.46
N ASP A 38 2.81 -13.74 -13.99
CA ASP A 38 3.92 -14.70 -14.04
C ASP A 38 4.34 -15.15 -12.63
N ILE A 39 4.38 -14.25 -11.64
CA ILE A 39 4.65 -14.61 -10.24
C ILE A 39 3.59 -15.57 -9.72
N ILE A 40 2.32 -15.34 -10.05
CA ILE A 40 1.22 -16.17 -9.55
C ILE A 40 1.26 -17.56 -10.15
N GLU A 41 1.44 -17.64 -11.47
CA GLU A 41 1.49 -18.90 -12.22
C GLU A 41 2.67 -19.78 -11.79
N ASN A 42 3.82 -19.18 -11.50
CA ASN A 42 5.02 -19.90 -11.07
C ASN A 42 5.02 -20.28 -9.58
N ASN A 43 4.05 -19.84 -8.78
CA ASN A 43 4.00 -20.09 -7.34
C ASN A 43 2.63 -20.61 -6.90
N SER A 44 2.50 -21.93 -6.74
CA SER A 44 1.27 -22.57 -6.26
C SER A 44 0.75 -21.97 -4.95
N GLY A 45 -0.53 -21.58 -4.92
CA GLY A 45 -1.19 -21.01 -3.74
C GLY A 45 -0.97 -19.50 -3.52
N SER A 46 -0.17 -18.84 -4.37
CA SER A 46 0.08 -17.40 -4.32
C SER A 46 -1.17 -16.53 -4.54
N GLN A 47 -2.20 -17.07 -5.22
CA GLN A 47 -3.50 -16.43 -5.42
C GLN A 47 -4.15 -15.98 -4.10
N GLY A 48 -4.03 -16.79 -3.03
CA GLY A 48 -4.52 -16.42 -1.71
C GLY A 48 -3.79 -15.22 -1.12
N SER A 49 -2.48 -15.12 -1.36
CA SER A 49 -1.67 -13.96 -0.92
C SER A 49 -2.05 -12.69 -1.67
N LEU A 50 -2.33 -12.78 -2.98
CA LEU A 50 -2.86 -11.65 -3.75
C LEU A 50 -4.23 -11.20 -3.21
N PHE A 51 -5.14 -12.15 -2.94
CA PHE A 51 -6.45 -11.82 -2.38
C PHE A 51 -6.34 -11.12 -1.01
N ILE A 52 -5.41 -11.57 -0.16
CA ILE A 52 -5.11 -10.91 1.12
C ILE A 52 -4.60 -9.49 0.89
N ALA A 53 -3.69 -9.27 -0.07
CA ALA A 53 -3.19 -7.93 -0.40
C ALA A 53 -4.32 -6.98 -0.85
N LEU A 54 -5.22 -7.44 -1.71
CA LEU A 54 -6.40 -6.68 -2.15
C LEU A 54 -7.35 -6.38 -0.99
N THR A 55 -7.59 -7.36 -0.11
CA THR A 55 -8.44 -7.20 1.08
C THR A 55 -7.83 -6.19 2.04
N ARG A 56 -6.51 -6.19 2.23
CA ARG A 56 -5.80 -5.21 3.04
C ARG A 56 -5.92 -3.80 2.45
N HIS A 57 -5.73 -3.67 1.14
CA HIS A 57 -5.80 -2.37 0.45
C HIS A 57 -7.16 -1.72 0.63
N LYS A 58 -8.24 -2.47 0.39
CA LYS A 58 -9.59 -1.92 0.49
C LYS A 58 -10.03 -1.56 1.92
N ASN A 59 -9.33 -2.08 2.93
CA ASN A 59 -9.64 -1.87 4.35
C ASN A 59 -8.63 -0.95 5.07
N GLY A 60 -7.78 -0.23 4.34
CA GLY A 60 -6.89 0.77 4.94
C GLY A 60 -5.57 0.24 5.52
N ASP A 61 -5.21 -1.01 5.24
CA ASP A 61 -3.85 -1.48 5.51
C ASP A 61 -2.99 -1.20 4.28
N TRP A 62 -2.23 -0.12 4.31
CA TRP A 62 -1.41 0.35 3.19
C TRP A 62 -0.09 -0.41 2.98
N GLY A 63 0.17 -1.42 3.81
CA GLY A 63 1.40 -2.18 3.78
C GLY A 63 2.63 -1.34 4.09
N SER A 64 3.68 -1.46 3.27
CA SER A 64 5.04 -0.99 3.57
C SER A 64 5.40 0.35 2.93
N ILE A 65 4.47 1.29 2.83
CA ILE A 65 4.72 2.69 2.40
C ILE A 65 5.08 3.58 3.61
N CYS A 66 5.59 4.79 3.37
CA CYS A 66 5.97 5.71 4.46
C CYS A 66 4.73 6.29 5.16
N ILE A 67 4.87 6.80 6.39
CA ILE A 67 3.73 7.30 7.18
C ILE A 67 3.01 8.46 6.45
N ASP A 68 3.74 9.35 5.80
CA ASP A 68 3.15 10.46 5.05
C ASP A 68 2.25 9.95 3.89
N ASP A 69 2.67 8.89 3.19
CA ASP A 69 1.84 8.24 2.15
C ASP A 69 0.62 7.52 2.75
N LYS A 70 0.77 6.94 3.95
CA LYS A 70 -0.35 6.31 4.66
C LYS A 70 -1.43 7.32 5.01
N ILE A 71 -1.03 8.49 5.53
CA ILE A 71 -1.93 9.60 5.82
C ILE A 71 -2.58 10.10 4.52
N THR A 72 -1.80 10.20 3.44
CA THR A 72 -2.34 10.59 2.13
C THR A 72 -3.40 9.61 1.63
N ASN A 73 -3.17 8.31 1.76
CA ASN A 73 -4.16 7.29 1.42
C ASN A 73 -5.41 7.36 2.31
N ASP A 74 -5.25 7.55 3.63
CA ASP A 74 -6.38 7.72 4.55
C ASP A 74 -7.31 8.85 4.07
N GLU A 75 -6.75 10.00 3.74
CA GLU A 75 -7.52 11.14 3.21
C GLU A 75 -8.09 10.87 1.81
N ALA A 76 -7.35 10.14 0.96
CA ALA A 76 -7.82 9.74 -0.37
C ALA A 76 -9.05 8.83 -0.30
N THR A 77 -9.19 7.99 0.73
CA THR A 77 -10.42 7.19 0.91
C THR A 77 -11.66 8.03 1.22
N LYS A 78 -11.49 9.22 1.80
CA LYS A 78 -12.58 10.13 2.18
C LYS A 78 -12.93 11.12 1.07
N THR A 79 -11.92 11.57 0.34
CA THR A 79 -12.04 12.60 -0.71
C THR A 79 -12.22 12.00 -2.11
N GLY A 80 -12.04 10.69 -2.25
CA GLY A 80 -12.12 9.99 -3.52
C GLY A 80 -10.83 10.06 -4.34
N GLU A 81 -9.70 10.53 -3.80
CA GLU A 81 -8.42 10.51 -4.53
C GLU A 81 -7.88 9.10 -4.78
N ARG A 82 -6.91 8.96 -5.70
CA ARG A 82 -6.22 7.70 -5.98
C ARG A 82 -5.55 7.16 -4.71
N VAL A 83 -5.59 5.84 -4.52
CA VAL A 83 -4.99 5.16 -3.36
C VAL A 83 -3.90 4.20 -3.84
N LEU A 84 -2.75 4.15 -3.15
CA LEU A 84 -1.64 3.24 -3.48
C LEU A 84 -1.14 2.48 -2.26
N SER A 85 -1.18 1.15 -2.30
CA SER A 85 -0.54 0.28 -1.30
C SER A 85 0.69 -0.42 -1.86
N LYS A 86 1.60 -0.83 -0.96
CA LYS A 86 2.74 -1.70 -1.29
C LYS A 86 2.75 -2.95 -0.42
N TYR A 87 2.78 -4.12 -1.06
CA TYR A 87 2.85 -5.43 -0.40
C TYR A 87 3.99 -6.29 -0.93
N LYS A 88 4.09 -7.50 -0.37
CA LYS A 88 4.91 -8.58 -0.93
C LYS A 88 4.03 -9.72 -1.43
N LEU A 89 4.37 -10.26 -2.58
CA LEU A 89 3.76 -11.45 -3.16
C LEU A 89 4.91 -12.41 -3.54
N CYS A 90 4.97 -13.57 -2.89
CA CYS A 90 6.06 -14.55 -3.07
C CYS A 90 7.48 -13.96 -2.95
N GLY A 91 7.68 -13.00 -2.03
CA GLY A 91 8.97 -12.33 -1.82
C GLY A 91 9.18 -11.07 -2.67
N GLU A 92 8.46 -10.96 -3.80
CA GLU A 92 8.53 -9.81 -4.69
C GLU A 92 7.64 -8.65 -4.23
N ARG A 93 8.05 -7.42 -4.54
CA ARG A 93 7.26 -6.22 -4.21
C ARG A 93 6.19 -6.01 -5.27
N ILE A 94 4.97 -5.76 -4.83
CA ILE A 94 3.86 -5.34 -5.70
C ILE A 94 3.26 -4.03 -5.21
N TRP A 95 2.76 -3.23 -6.14
CA TRP A 95 1.88 -2.11 -5.88
C TRP A 95 0.44 -2.50 -6.18
N VAL A 96 -0.48 -1.95 -5.39
CA VAL A 96 -1.92 -2.05 -5.63
C VAL A 96 -2.45 -0.62 -5.67
N ILE A 97 -2.95 -0.20 -6.83
CA ILE A 97 -3.40 1.16 -7.08
C ILE A 97 -4.87 1.14 -7.42
N THR A 98 -5.69 1.89 -6.70
CA THR A 98 -7.10 2.12 -7.06
C THR A 98 -7.29 3.55 -7.52
N GLU A 99 -7.85 3.72 -8.72
CA GLU A 99 -8.05 5.04 -9.32
C GLU A 99 -9.08 5.89 -8.57
N ARG A 100 -9.04 7.21 -8.81
CA ARG A 100 -9.90 8.22 -8.16
C ARG A 100 -11.39 7.86 -8.22
N ASP A 101 -11.85 7.45 -9.38
CA ASP A 101 -13.25 7.07 -9.62
C ASP A 101 -13.59 5.64 -9.16
N ARG A 102 -12.64 4.93 -8.53
CA ARG A 102 -12.75 3.53 -8.11
C ARG A 102 -13.16 2.59 -9.26
N SER A 103 -12.90 2.97 -10.50
CA SER A 103 -13.28 2.15 -11.67
C SER A 103 -12.36 0.95 -11.83
N VAL A 104 -11.08 1.09 -11.47
CA VAL A 104 -10.05 0.08 -11.69
C VAL A 104 -9.10 0.02 -10.48
N THR A 105 -8.78 -1.21 -10.07
CA THR A 105 -7.63 -1.51 -9.22
C THR A 105 -6.59 -2.26 -10.04
N THR A 106 -5.39 -1.70 -10.17
CA THR A 106 -4.28 -2.34 -10.87
C THR A 106 -3.27 -2.90 -9.86
N VAL A 107 -2.88 -4.15 -10.06
CA VAL A 107 -1.76 -4.78 -9.35
C VAL A 107 -0.57 -4.90 -10.29
N LEU A 108 0.58 -4.37 -9.89
CA LEU A 108 1.73 -4.24 -10.77
C LEU A 108 3.05 -4.34 -10.01
N LEU A 109 4.12 -4.70 -10.72
CA LEU A 109 5.48 -4.58 -10.18
C LEU A 109 5.91 -3.10 -10.22
N PRO A 110 6.75 -2.65 -9.26
CA PRO A 110 7.28 -1.29 -9.29
C PRO A 110 8.07 -0.93 -10.56
N SER A 111 8.61 -1.93 -11.28
CA SER A 111 9.33 -1.73 -12.54
C SER A 111 8.41 -1.59 -13.76
N GLU A 112 7.12 -1.87 -13.61
CA GLU A 112 6.11 -1.79 -14.67
C GLU A 112 5.27 -0.50 -14.57
N TYR A 113 5.62 0.39 -13.64
CA TYR A 113 5.05 1.72 -13.46
C TYR A 113 6.03 2.80 -13.93
#